data_AF-A0A167Q8B5-F1
#
_entry.id   AF-A0A167Q8B5-F1
#
_cell.length_a   1.000
_cell.length_b   1.000
_cell.length_c   1.000
_cell.angle_alpha   90.00
_cell.angle_beta   90.00
_cell.angle_gamma   90.00
#
_symmetry.space_group_name_H-M   'P 1'
#
loop_
_entity.id
_entity.type
_entity.pdbx_description
1 polymer ?
#
loop_
_entity_poly.entity_id
_entity_poly.type
_entity_poly.pdbx_seq_one_letter_code
_entity_poly.pdbx_strand_id
1 'polypeptide(L)'
;MISYFHQTPSSTLSPGQPGWDFETRLVERVPWTLDWRHLKGVWILFEEVTTRQLLYSLNGSVVGLIGDVVDYKPVESQRSVDLATQEQSLVSPAYFDSLNYPPPPPSKTTCHGLGIIRAIDPSKHALLLLTPLPLDTLKLVSGIVKGDLELPIQCMLDEKMGSGPGICGVPWNMTPYVTT
;
A
#
# COMPACT_ATOMS: atom_id res chain seq x y z
N MET A 1 -2.97 -10.53 -11.12
CA MET A 1 -2.74 -9.84 -9.83
C MET A 1 -1.89 -10.69 -8.87
N ILE A 2 -2.25 -11.94 -8.57
CA ILE A 2 -1.45 -12.81 -7.68
C ILE A 2 -0.01 -12.97 -8.18
N SER A 3 0.19 -13.29 -9.47
CA SER A 3 1.52 -13.40 -10.06
C SER A 3 2.38 -12.14 -9.90
N TYR A 4 1.78 -10.95 -9.91
CA TYR A 4 2.51 -9.70 -9.67
C TYR A 4 3.07 -9.67 -8.25
N PHE A 5 2.25 -9.95 -7.24
CA PHE A 5 2.70 -9.93 -5.85
C PHE A 5 3.72 -11.03 -5.55
N HIS A 6 3.74 -12.12 -6.30
CA HIS A 6 4.75 -13.18 -6.19
C HIS A 6 6.02 -12.94 -7.01
N GLN A 7 6.11 -11.84 -7.75
CA GLN A 7 7.30 -11.50 -8.52
C GLN A 7 8.50 -11.23 -7.59
N THR A 8 9.66 -11.77 -7.95
CA THR A 8 10.93 -11.52 -7.27
C THR A 8 11.82 -10.60 -8.10
N PRO A 9 12.51 -9.61 -7.51
CA PRO A 9 13.33 -8.64 -8.23
C PRO A 9 14.61 -9.25 -8.85
N SER A 10 15.01 -10.44 -8.45
CA SER A 10 16.08 -11.21 -9.11
C SER A 10 15.84 -12.70 -8.90
N SER A 11 15.57 -13.43 -9.98
CA SER A 11 15.64 -14.88 -9.91
C SER A 11 17.10 -15.27 -9.75
N THR A 12 17.42 -16.12 -8.77
CA THR A 12 18.76 -16.69 -8.59
C THR A 12 19.18 -17.60 -9.75
N LEU A 13 18.21 -18.04 -10.56
CA LEU A 13 18.38 -18.97 -11.67
C LEU A 13 18.81 -18.27 -12.98
N SER A 14 18.41 -17.01 -13.17
CA SER A 14 18.71 -16.22 -14.37
C SER A 14 18.82 -14.72 -14.02
N PRO A 15 20.03 -14.14 -13.91
CA PRO A 15 20.19 -12.70 -13.70
C PRO A 15 19.54 -11.94 -14.86
N GLY A 16 18.58 -11.07 -14.57
CA GLY A 16 17.91 -10.22 -15.56
C GLY A 16 16.59 -10.75 -16.12
N GLN A 17 16.10 -11.91 -15.69
CA GLN A 17 14.72 -12.33 -15.97
C GLN A 17 13.85 -12.24 -14.70
N PRO A 18 12.60 -11.72 -14.82
CA PRO A 18 11.67 -11.70 -13.71
C PRO A 18 11.35 -13.14 -13.29
N GLY A 19 11.62 -13.45 -12.03
CA GLY A 19 11.24 -14.72 -11.39
C GLY A 19 9.94 -14.59 -10.61
N TRP A 20 9.32 -15.73 -10.33
CA TRP A 20 8.18 -15.81 -9.41
C TRP A 20 8.51 -16.77 -8.27
N ASP A 21 8.28 -16.33 -7.04
CA ASP A 21 8.36 -17.14 -5.84
C ASP A 21 6.95 -17.35 -5.29
N PHE A 22 6.37 -18.49 -5.62
CA PHE A 22 5.09 -18.96 -5.08
C PHE A 22 5.27 -19.83 -3.82
N GLU A 23 6.51 -20.17 -3.45
CA GLU A 23 6.76 -20.95 -2.23
C GLU A 23 6.59 -20.08 -0.98
N THR A 24 7.07 -18.83 -1.03
CA THR A 24 6.90 -17.86 0.06
C THR A 24 5.51 -17.20 0.00
N ARG A 25 4.72 -17.41 1.06
CA ARG A 25 3.37 -16.86 1.19
C ARG A 25 3.39 -15.36 1.46
N LEU A 26 2.39 -14.62 1.01
CA LEU A 26 2.30 -13.18 1.25
C LEU A 26 2.23 -12.84 2.75
N VAL A 27 1.61 -13.70 3.56
CA VAL A 27 1.52 -13.54 5.02
C VAL A 27 2.88 -13.66 5.73
N GLU A 28 3.81 -14.44 5.16
CA GLU A 28 5.17 -14.63 5.70
C GLU A 28 6.13 -13.51 5.30
N ARG A 29 5.78 -12.74 4.27
CA ARG A 29 6.65 -11.66 3.80
C ARG A 29 6.67 -10.51 4.79
N VAL A 30 7.87 -10.00 5.04
CA VAL A 30 8.09 -8.82 5.86
C VAL A 30 7.57 -7.59 5.10
N PRO A 31 6.61 -6.83 5.65
CA PRO A 31 6.13 -5.63 4.99
C PRO A 31 7.17 -4.51 5.00
N TRP A 32 7.10 -3.70 3.95
CA TRP A 32 7.68 -2.37 3.96
C TRP A 32 6.88 -1.47 4.89
N THR A 33 7.58 -0.60 5.61
CA THR A 33 6.95 0.41 6.48
C THR A 33 7.00 1.75 5.76
N LEU A 34 5.83 2.31 5.44
CA LEU A 34 5.69 3.59 4.78
C LEU A 34 5.09 4.61 5.77
N ASP A 35 5.85 5.65 6.11
CA ASP A 35 5.36 6.76 6.93
C ASP A 35 4.47 7.68 6.08
N TRP A 36 3.17 7.72 6.40
CA TRP A 36 2.22 8.49 5.59
C TRP A 36 2.39 10.00 5.71
N ARG A 37 3.14 10.49 6.69
CA ARG A 37 3.42 11.93 6.84
C ARG A 37 4.33 12.46 5.72
N HIS A 38 5.08 11.58 5.06
CA HIS A 38 5.91 11.94 3.91
C HIS A 38 5.18 11.82 2.57
N LEU A 39 3.95 11.30 2.56
CA LEU A 39 3.14 11.25 1.36
C LEU A 39 2.55 12.63 1.07
N LYS A 40 2.64 13.04 -0.19
CA LYS A 40 1.95 14.22 -0.72
C LYS A 40 0.45 14.07 -0.60
N GLY A 41 -0.07 12.85 -0.69
CA GLY A 41 -1.49 12.59 -0.57
C GLY A 41 -1.90 11.12 -0.67
N VAL A 42 -3.12 10.89 -0.23
CA VAL A 42 -3.92 9.68 -0.41
C VAL A 42 -5.15 10.05 -1.23
N TRP A 43 -5.38 9.32 -2.32
CA TRP A 43 -6.56 9.49 -3.17
C TRP A 43 -7.38 8.20 -3.17
N ILE A 44 -8.69 8.32 -3.03
CA ILE A 44 -9.65 7.22 -3.20
C ILE A 44 -10.49 7.55 -4.43
N LEU A 45 -10.44 6.68 -5.44
CA LEU A 45 -11.19 6.84 -6.67
C LEU A 45 -12.52 6.10 -6.57
N PHE A 46 -13.54 6.62 -7.26
CA PHE A 46 -14.87 5.99 -7.45
C PHE A 46 -15.71 5.80 -6.18
N GLU A 47 -15.17 6.12 -5.00
CA GLU A 47 -15.86 6.03 -3.72
C GLU A 47 -15.68 7.32 -2.91
N GLU A 48 -16.70 7.69 -2.16
CA GLU A 48 -16.64 8.75 -1.17
C GLU A 48 -16.39 8.15 0.21
N VAL A 49 -15.18 8.40 0.74
CA VAL A 49 -14.82 7.96 2.08
C VAL A 49 -14.64 9.16 2.98
N THR A 50 -15.26 9.12 4.16
CA THR A 50 -15.06 10.16 5.17
C THR A 50 -13.69 10.01 5.82
N THR A 51 -13.05 11.10 6.27
CA THR A 51 -11.72 11.06 6.90
C THR A 51 -11.63 10.06 8.06
N ARG A 52 -12.72 9.87 8.81
CA ARG A 52 -12.81 8.90 9.92
C ARG A 52 -12.74 7.45 9.47
N GLN A 53 -13.19 7.16 8.26
CA GLN A 53 -13.20 5.82 7.66
C GLN A 53 -12.01 5.58 6.73
N LEU A 54 -11.18 6.60 6.48
CA LEU A 54 -10.04 6.53 5.57
C LEU A 54 -9.14 5.33 5.86
N LEU A 55 -8.62 5.22 7.08
CA LEU A 55 -7.72 4.13 7.46
C LEU A 55 -8.42 2.77 7.35
N TYR A 56 -9.70 2.70 7.71
CA TYR A 56 -10.47 1.47 7.55
C TYR A 56 -10.62 1.05 6.08
N SER A 57 -10.90 2.00 5.18
CA SER A 57 -11.04 1.76 3.74
C SER A 57 -9.73 1.34 3.07
N LEU A 58 -8.58 1.76 3.63
CA LEU A 58 -7.25 1.41 3.12
C LEU A 58 -6.79 0.04 3.60
N ASN A 59 -7.21 -0.39 4.79
CA ASN A 59 -6.75 -1.64 5.37
C ASN A 59 -7.23 -2.84 4.54
N GLY A 60 -6.31 -3.70 4.11
CA GLY A 60 -6.61 -4.85 3.25
C GLY A 60 -6.87 -4.48 1.78
N SER A 61 -6.61 -3.23 1.37
CA SER A 61 -6.84 -2.79 -0.01
C SER A 61 -5.61 -2.90 -0.90
N VAL A 62 -5.84 -3.03 -2.21
CA VAL A 62 -4.82 -2.87 -3.24
C VAL A 62 -4.74 -1.39 -3.61
N VAL A 63 -3.54 -0.84 -3.57
CA VAL A 63 -3.27 0.56 -3.90
C VAL A 63 -2.24 0.68 -5.01
N GLY A 64 -2.38 1.70 -5.84
CA GLY A 64 -1.35 2.18 -6.75
C GLY A 64 -0.35 3.05 -6.00
N LEU A 65 0.93 2.79 -6.22
CA LEU A 65 2.04 3.55 -5.65
C LEU A 65 2.50 4.56 -6.70
N ILE A 66 2.27 5.84 -6.42
CA ILE A 66 2.52 6.91 -7.39
C ILE A 66 3.67 7.81 -6.96
N GLY A 67 4.37 8.35 -7.94
CA GLY A 67 5.46 9.31 -7.78
C GLY A 67 5.44 10.37 -8.87
N ASP A 68 6.38 11.30 -8.79
CA ASP A 68 6.57 12.29 -9.85
C ASP A 68 7.25 11.63 -11.06
N VAL A 69 6.97 12.11 -12.27
CA VAL A 69 7.73 11.71 -13.47
C VAL A 69 9.19 12.18 -13.33
N VAL A 70 10.15 11.38 -13.79
CA VAL A 70 11.61 11.58 -13.60
C VAL A 70 12.12 12.97 -14.04
N ASP A 71 11.43 13.64 -14.96
CA ASP A 71 11.76 14.99 -15.46
C ASP A 71 10.84 16.11 -14.93
N TYR A 72 9.85 15.77 -14.08
CA TYR A 72 8.95 16.76 -13.50
C TYR A 72 9.62 17.42 -12.30
N LYS A 73 10.17 18.62 -12.50
CA LYS A 73 10.52 19.49 -11.38
C LYS A 73 9.22 20.05 -10.80
N PRO A 74 8.85 19.72 -9.56
CA PRO A 74 7.72 20.38 -8.93
C PRO A 74 8.02 21.88 -8.91
N VAL A 75 7.11 22.66 -9.49
CA VAL A 75 7.07 24.09 -9.15
C VAL A 75 6.75 24.10 -7.67
N GLU A 76 7.66 24.63 -6.85
CA GLU A 76 7.45 24.81 -5.41
C GLU A 76 6.25 25.75 -5.22
N SER A 77 5.03 25.22 -5.32
CA SER A 77 3.88 25.85 -4.70
C SER A 77 4.10 25.69 -3.21
N GLN A 78 4.68 26.73 -2.62
CA GLN A 78 4.79 26.95 -1.20
C GLN A 78 3.44 26.68 -0.53
N ARG A 79 3.26 25.46 -0.08
CA ARG A 79 2.48 25.14 1.10
C ARG A 79 3.45 24.46 2.04
N SER A 80 4.29 25.28 2.66
CA SER A 80 4.83 24.98 3.97
C SER A 80 3.61 24.70 4.85
N VAL A 81 3.28 23.44 5.02
CA VAL A 81 2.57 23.02 6.23
C VAL A 81 3.55 23.34 7.33
N ASP A 82 3.25 24.37 8.13
CA ASP A 82 4.09 24.79 9.22
C ASP A 82 4.53 23.57 10.02
N LEU A 83 5.84 23.31 10.04
CA LEU A 83 6.49 22.34 10.92
C LEU A 83 6.42 22.90 12.35
N ALA A 84 5.21 23.07 12.87
CA ALA A 84 4.94 23.45 14.23
C ALA A 84 4.92 22.17 15.07
N THR A 85 5.96 22.04 15.90
CA THR A 85 5.98 21.31 17.18
C THR A 85 5.31 19.93 17.16
N GLN A 86 6.12 18.87 16.99
CA GLN A 86 5.69 17.48 17.15
C GLN A 86 5.29 17.19 18.61
N GLU A 87 4.06 17.50 18.96
CA GLU A 87 3.33 16.74 19.96
C GLU A 87 2.89 15.42 19.32
N GLN A 88 2.91 14.32 20.10
CA GLN A 88 2.52 12.96 19.71
C GLN A 88 1.01 12.82 19.44
N SER A 89 0.41 13.78 18.72
CA SER A 89 -0.97 13.71 18.31
C SER A 89 -1.12 12.77 17.11
N LEU A 90 -2.28 12.10 17.03
CA LEU A 90 -2.62 11.20 15.94
C LEU A 90 -2.87 12.01 14.65
N VAL A 91 -1.79 12.32 13.92
CA VAL A 91 -1.87 13.01 12.62
C VAL A 91 -2.49 12.07 11.58
N SER A 92 -3.66 12.45 11.08
CA SER A 92 -4.35 11.74 10.00
C SER A 92 -3.59 11.92 8.67
N PRO A 93 -3.61 10.93 7.77
CA PRO A 93 -3.01 11.08 6.44
C PRO A 93 -3.60 12.26 5.67
N ALA A 94 -2.79 12.90 4.83
CA ALA A 94 -3.25 13.93 3.89
C ALA A 94 -4.18 13.29 2.85
N TYR A 95 -5.49 13.35 3.11
CA TYR A 95 -6.52 12.77 2.27
C TYR A 95 -7.23 13.83 1.44
N PHE A 96 -7.36 13.54 0.15
CA PHE A 96 -7.94 14.40 -0.84
C PHE A 96 -9.18 13.72 -1.40
N ASP A 97 -10.35 14.28 -1.09
CA ASP A 97 -11.60 13.78 -1.63
C ASP A 97 -11.60 13.95 -3.16
N SER A 98 -12.15 12.97 -3.87
CA SER A 98 -12.08 12.91 -5.34
C SER A 98 -12.93 13.98 -6.03
N LEU A 99 -13.88 14.60 -5.31
CA LEU A 99 -14.75 15.65 -5.84
C LEU A 99 -14.06 17.01 -5.91
N ASN A 100 -13.36 17.41 -4.85
CA ASN A 100 -12.69 18.70 -4.71
C ASN A 100 -11.22 18.62 -5.13
N TYR A 101 -10.61 17.44 -5.04
CA TYR A 101 -9.19 17.23 -5.27
C TYR A 101 -8.98 15.99 -6.16
N PRO A 102 -9.12 16.15 -7.49
CA PRO A 102 -8.91 15.04 -8.42
C PRO A 102 -7.48 14.48 -8.27
N PRO A 103 -7.28 13.19 -8.62
CA PRO A 103 -5.95 12.59 -8.59
C PRO A 103 -4.99 13.40 -9.47
N PRO A 104 -3.69 13.40 -9.12
CA PRO A 104 -2.71 14.20 -9.83
C PRO A 104 -2.64 13.76 -11.30
N PRO A 105 -2.51 14.72 -12.24
CA PRO A 105 -2.66 14.43 -13.66
C PRO A 105 -1.55 13.50 -14.16
N PRO A 106 -1.86 12.57 -15.09
CA PRO A 106 -0.92 11.57 -15.57
C PRO A 106 0.29 12.17 -16.33
N SER A 107 0.22 13.44 -16.73
CA SER A 107 1.34 14.17 -17.32
C SER A 107 2.42 14.55 -16.30
N LYS A 108 2.12 14.50 -15.00
CA LYS A 108 3.02 14.89 -13.91
C LYS A 108 3.34 13.73 -12.96
N THR A 109 2.60 12.63 -13.05
CA THR A 109 2.74 11.48 -12.17
C THR A 109 2.96 10.19 -12.93
N THR A 110 3.68 9.28 -12.28
CA THR A 110 3.89 7.92 -12.76
C THR A 110 3.42 6.92 -11.71
N CYS A 111 2.87 5.80 -12.16
CA CYS A 111 2.55 4.68 -11.30
C CYS A 111 3.74 3.72 -11.29
N HIS A 112 4.42 3.62 -10.15
CA HIS A 112 5.57 2.74 -9.99
C HIS A 112 5.19 1.27 -9.87
N GLY A 113 3.96 0.99 -9.42
CA GLY A 113 3.44 -0.35 -9.26
C GLY A 113 2.29 -0.43 -8.27
N LEU A 114 1.97 -1.64 -7.84
CA LEU A 114 0.88 -1.92 -6.91
C LEU A 114 1.43 -2.37 -5.56
N GLY A 115 0.64 -2.16 -4.51
CA GLY A 115 0.92 -2.65 -3.17
C GLY A 115 -0.35 -3.08 -2.45
N ILE A 116 -0.21 -3.99 -1.48
CA ILE A 116 -1.27 -4.37 -0.55
C ILE A 116 -0.98 -3.71 0.78
N ILE A 117 -1.92 -2.90 1.28
CA ILE A 117 -1.83 -2.39 2.64
C ILE A 117 -2.30 -3.51 3.57
N ARG A 118 -1.36 -4.28 4.11
CA ARG A 118 -1.69 -5.43 4.96
C ARG A 118 -2.12 -5.05 6.37
N ALA A 119 -1.66 -3.89 6.84
CA ALA A 119 -1.97 -3.38 8.15
C ALA A 119 -1.60 -1.89 8.23
N ILE A 120 -2.14 -1.22 9.24
CA ILE A 120 -1.95 0.20 9.51
C ILE A 120 -1.64 0.34 11.00
N ASP A 121 -0.58 1.08 11.34
CA ASP A 121 -0.21 1.43 12.71
C ASP A 121 -0.39 2.95 12.90
N PRO A 122 -1.55 3.41 13.41
CA PRO A 122 -1.83 4.83 13.64
C PRO A 122 -0.92 5.49 14.68
N SER A 123 -0.41 4.73 15.64
CA SER A 123 0.50 5.25 16.66
C SER A 123 1.86 5.61 16.08
N LYS A 124 2.28 4.93 15.00
CA LYS A 124 3.54 5.20 14.28
C LYS A 124 3.36 5.93 12.96
N HIS A 125 2.13 6.30 12.60
CA HIS A 125 1.80 6.89 11.30
C HIS A 125 2.26 6.02 10.12
N ALA A 126 2.18 4.69 10.26
CA ALA A 126 2.78 3.74 9.33
C ALA A 126 1.75 2.88 8.58
N LEU A 127 1.91 2.81 7.25
CA LEU A 127 1.28 1.80 6.41
C LEU A 127 2.24 0.63 6.22
N LEU A 128 1.79 -0.58 6.55
CA LEU A 128 2.55 -1.81 6.33
C LEU A 128 2.16 -2.38 4.96
N LEU A 129 3.11 -2.31 4.02
CA LEU A 129 2.88 -2.52 2.60
C LEU A 129 3.58 -3.80 2.11
N LEU A 130 2.86 -4.64 1.37
CA LEU A 130 3.43 -5.74 0.58
C LEU A 130 3.49 -5.35 -0.88
N THR A 131 4.67 -5.42 -1.48
CA THR A 131 4.88 -5.09 -2.90
C THR A 131 6.17 -5.75 -3.39
N PRO A 132 6.23 -6.21 -4.66
CA PRO A 132 7.44 -6.76 -5.26
C PRO A 132 8.46 -5.67 -5.65
N LEU A 133 8.10 -4.38 -5.52
CA LEU A 133 8.97 -3.28 -5.93
C LEU A 133 10.25 -3.22 -5.08
N PRO A 134 11.42 -2.99 -5.71
CA PRO A 134 12.67 -2.81 -4.99
C PRO A 134 12.69 -1.48 -4.23
N LEU A 135 13.53 -1.41 -3.20
CA LEU A 135 13.65 -0.22 -2.34
C LEU A 135 13.93 1.07 -3.13
N ASP A 136 14.74 1.00 -4.19
CA ASP A 136 15.05 2.20 -4.98
C ASP A 136 13.85 2.76 -5.73
N THR A 137 12.91 1.91 -6.15
CA THR A 137 11.62 2.34 -6.71
C THR A 137 10.71 2.88 -5.61
N LEU A 138 10.70 2.25 -4.43
CA LEU A 138 9.87 2.70 -3.30
C LEU A 138 10.25 4.10 -2.80
N LYS A 139 11.53 4.49 -2.88
CA LYS A 139 11.98 5.86 -2.55
C LYS A 139 11.37 6.94 -3.46
N LEU A 140 10.89 6.57 -4.65
CA LEU A 140 10.28 7.51 -5.60
C LEU A 140 8.77 7.70 -5.34
N VAL A 141 8.17 6.83 -4.52
CA VAL A 141 6.75 6.89 -4.19
C VAL A 141 6.51 8.11 -3.29
N SER A 142 5.64 9.00 -3.75
CA SER A 142 5.23 10.20 -3.01
C SER A 142 3.72 10.23 -2.72
N GLY A 143 2.96 9.23 -3.16
CA GLY A 143 1.54 9.15 -2.93
C GLY A 143 0.96 7.76 -3.13
N ILE A 144 -0.27 7.56 -2.65
CA ILE A 144 -1.01 6.31 -2.84
C ILE A 144 -2.40 6.58 -3.39
N VAL A 145 -2.85 5.70 -4.28
CA VAL A 145 -4.17 5.79 -4.90
C VAL A 145 -4.90 4.46 -4.70
N LYS A 146 -6.02 4.49 -3.98
CA LYS A 146 -6.96 3.35 -3.92
C LYS A 146 -7.96 3.49 -5.06
N GLY A 147 -8.07 2.45 -5.89
CA GLY A 147 -9.14 2.34 -6.89
C GLY A 147 -10.16 1.29 -6.50
N ASP A 148 -10.83 0.73 -7.51
CA ASP A 148 -11.80 -0.36 -7.40
C ASP A 148 -11.15 -1.76 -7.58
N LEU A 149 -9.84 -1.87 -7.31
CA LEU A 149 -9.18 -3.18 -7.36
C LEU A 149 -9.44 -3.94 -6.07
N GLU A 150 -10.21 -5.02 -6.18
CA GLU A 150 -10.42 -5.97 -5.09
C GLU A 150 -9.17 -6.81 -4.83
N LEU A 151 -8.84 -7.04 -3.56
CA LEU A 151 -7.77 -7.97 -3.20
C LEU A 151 -8.22 -9.41 -3.49
N PRO A 152 -7.48 -10.21 -4.29
CA PRO A 152 -7.87 -11.59 -4.54
C PRO A 152 -7.86 -12.36 -3.23
N ILE A 153 -8.89 -13.19 -2.99
CA ILE A 153 -8.99 -13.99 -1.77
C ILE A 153 -7.75 -14.88 -1.56
N GLN A 154 -7.14 -15.37 -2.65
CA GLN A 154 -5.92 -16.17 -2.58
C GLN A 154 -4.75 -15.41 -1.95
N CYS A 155 -4.72 -14.08 -2.03
CA CYS A 155 -3.70 -13.27 -1.35
C CYS A 155 -3.91 -13.23 0.19
N MET A 156 -5.10 -13.60 0.66
CA MET A 156 -5.46 -13.69 2.09
C MET A 156 -5.37 -15.13 2.64
N LEU A 157 -5.29 -16.13 1.76
CA LEU A 157 -5.29 -17.54 2.15
C LEU A 157 -3.88 -18.08 2.39
N ASP A 158 -3.81 -19.11 3.23
CA ASP A 158 -2.61 -19.89 3.48
C ASP A 158 -2.84 -21.33 2.97
N GLU A 159 -2.21 -21.69 1.85
CA GLU A 159 -2.40 -22.98 1.18
C GLU A 159 -1.81 -24.17 1.95
N LYS A 160 -0.98 -23.96 2.99
CA LYS A 160 -0.51 -25.06 3.86
C LYS A 160 -1.61 -25.59 4.79
N MET A 161 -2.83 -25.08 4.66
CA MET A 161 -3.99 -25.44 5.47
C MET A 161 -4.74 -26.66 4.92
N GLY A 162 -4.15 -27.83 5.13
CA GLY A 162 -4.95 -29.02 5.39
C GLY A 162 -5.18 -29.15 6.90
N SER A 163 -6.37 -28.83 7.41
CA SER A 163 -6.85 -29.22 8.76
C SER A 163 -6.29 -28.49 10.01
N GLY A 164 -5.75 -27.27 9.91
CA GLY A 164 -5.31 -26.49 11.08
C GLY A 164 -6.43 -25.69 11.79
N PRO A 165 -6.33 -25.38 13.10
CA PRO A 165 -7.36 -24.63 13.84
C PRO A 165 -7.41 -23.11 13.54
N GLY A 166 -6.54 -22.59 12.67
CA GLY A 166 -6.45 -21.16 12.34
C GLY A 166 -5.23 -20.81 11.47
N ILE A 167 -5.03 -19.52 11.17
CA ILE A 167 -3.95 -18.96 10.33
C ILE A 167 -2.91 -18.21 11.16
N CYS A 168 -1.62 -18.48 10.96
CA CYS A 168 -0.52 -17.78 11.67
C CYS A 168 -0.69 -17.69 13.20
N GLY A 169 -1.24 -18.74 13.83
CA GLY A 169 -1.53 -18.77 15.27
C GLY A 169 -2.83 -18.07 15.70
N VAL A 170 -3.59 -17.51 14.76
CA VAL A 170 -4.90 -16.88 14.97
C VAL A 170 -6.00 -17.86 14.58
N PRO A 171 -6.93 -18.19 15.49
CA PRO A 171 -8.08 -19.06 15.18
C PRO A 171 -8.92 -18.56 14.00
N TRP A 172 -9.58 -19.48 13.30
CA TRP A 172 -10.42 -19.13 12.14
C TRP A 172 -11.52 -18.13 12.44
N ASN A 173 -12.22 -18.29 13.57
CA ASN A 173 -13.27 -17.38 14.03
C ASN A 173 -12.76 -15.99 14.44
N MET A 174 -11.45 -15.80 14.53
CA MET A 174 -10.78 -14.53 14.79
C MET A 174 -10.04 -13.97 13.58
N THR A 175 -10.09 -14.68 12.44
CA THR A 175 -9.43 -14.24 11.20
C THR A 175 -10.29 -13.17 10.54
N PRO A 176 -9.79 -11.94 10.37
CA PRO A 176 -10.57 -10.86 9.75
C PRO A 176 -10.98 -11.23 8.31
N TYR A 177 -12.17 -10.81 7.91
CA TYR A 177 -12.70 -10.96 6.54
C TYR A 177 -12.94 -12.40 6.06
N VAL A 178 -12.78 -13.40 6.93
CA VAL A 178 -13.10 -14.80 6.63
C VAL A 178 -14.28 -15.23 7.50
N THR A 179 -15.37 -15.69 6.87
CA THR A 179 -16.50 -16.31 7.55
C THR A 179 -16.43 -17.82 7.33
N THR A 180 -16.38 -18.58 8.42
CA THR A 180 -16.48 -20.05 8.44
C THR A 180 -17.93 -20.52 8.50
#